data_AF-A0A2W4QLI1-F1
#
_entry.id   AF-A0A2W4QLI1-F1
#
_cell.length_a   1.000
_cell.length_b   1.000
_cell.length_c   1.000
_cell.angle_alpha   90.00
_cell.angle_beta   90.00
_cell.angle_gamma   90.00
#
_symmetry.space_group_name_H-M   'P 1'
#
loop_
_entity.id
_entity.type
_entity.pdbx_description
1 polymer ?
#
loop_
_entity_poly.entity_id
_entity_poly.type
_entity_poly.pdbx_seq_one_letter_code
_entity_poly.pdbx_strand_id
1 'polypeptide(L)'
;MAGDRWKGVTTDRGKPRIYIQQYLDLKLPEERYKRICQELGLEKPFTEEAATAVMEAFLEDLADGSQCDTVHLHRSGGDVVLMTVVSYPYSQATYDRMMAAYLAKKSLGQAE
;
A
#
# COMPACT_ATOMS: atom_id res chain seq x y z
N MET A 1 -10.14 6.67 7.61
CA MET A 1 -9.70 5.62 8.54
C MET A 1 -10.33 4.33 8.03
N ALA A 2 -9.54 3.33 7.67
CA ALA A 2 -10.06 2.06 7.18
C ALA A 2 -10.94 1.40 8.26
N GLY A 3 -12.05 0.77 7.88
CA GLY A 3 -13.11 0.31 8.79
C GLY A 3 -12.70 -0.76 9.82
N ASP A 4 -13.65 -1.25 10.62
CA ASP A 4 -13.44 -2.24 11.70
C ASP A 4 -12.70 -3.52 11.26
N ARG A 5 -12.73 -3.84 9.96
CA ARG A 5 -11.96 -4.91 9.31
C ARG A 5 -10.44 -4.80 9.58
N TRP A 6 -9.89 -3.60 9.76
CA TRP A 6 -8.45 -3.39 9.90
C TRP A 6 -7.99 -3.10 11.34
N LYS A 7 -8.76 -3.54 12.32
CA LYS A 7 -8.37 -3.42 13.73
C LYS A 7 -7.07 -4.18 14.02
N GLY A 8 -6.08 -3.49 14.59
CA GLY A 8 -4.76 -4.04 14.93
C GLY A 8 -3.74 -4.05 13.79
N VAL A 9 -4.09 -3.44 12.65
CA VAL A 9 -3.20 -3.27 11.51
C VAL A 9 -2.25 -2.11 11.73
N THR A 10 -0.99 -2.31 11.35
CA THR A 10 0.00 -1.24 11.29
C THR A 10 0.46 -1.06 9.85
N THR A 11 0.56 0.19 9.42
CA THR A 11 1.11 0.53 8.10
C THR A 11 2.41 1.30 8.25
N ASP A 12 3.39 0.94 7.44
CA ASP A 12 4.60 1.74 7.27
C ASP A 12 4.68 2.21 5.82
N ARG A 13 4.99 3.49 5.64
CA ARG A 13 5.04 4.15 4.32
C ARG A 13 6.43 4.69 4.08
N GLY A 14 7.09 4.16 3.05
CA GLY A 14 8.41 4.62 2.64
C GLY A 14 8.39 6.05 2.06
N LYS A 15 9.57 6.67 1.93
CA LYS A 15 9.70 7.92 1.16
C LYS A 15 9.35 7.67 -0.32
N PRO A 16 8.63 8.57 -1.01
CA PRO A 16 8.33 8.42 -2.44
C PRO A 16 9.62 8.27 -3.24
N ARG A 17 9.76 7.19 -4.03
CA ARG A 17 10.98 6.94 -4.85
C ARG A 17 10.93 7.67 -6.19
N ILE A 18 9.74 7.78 -6.74
CA ILE A 18 9.30 8.61 -7.87
C ILE A 18 7.96 9.16 -7.36
N TYR A 19 7.59 10.42 -7.61
CA TYR A 19 6.37 11.05 -7.03
C TYR A 19 5.04 10.33 -7.31
N ILE A 20 5.07 9.18 -8.00
CA ILE A 20 3.95 8.30 -8.31
C ILE A 20 3.98 7.02 -7.47
N GLN A 21 5.16 6.49 -7.09
CA GLN A 21 5.31 5.18 -6.45
C GLN A 21 5.85 5.27 -5.02
N GLN A 22 5.15 4.62 -4.09
CA GLN A 22 5.49 4.57 -2.68
C GLN A 22 5.46 3.12 -2.16
N TYR A 23 6.40 2.76 -1.28
CA TYR A 23 6.27 1.50 -0.54
C TYR A 23 5.21 1.64 0.54
N LEU A 24 4.37 0.61 0.64
CA LEU A 24 3.39 0.46 1.70
C LEU A 24 3.50 -0.95 2.24
N ASP A 25 3.85 -1.05 3.52
CA ASP A 25 3.87 -2.31 4.23
C ASP A 25 2.63 -2.40 5.09
N LEU A 26 1.82 -3.43 4.86
CA LEU A 26 0.66 -3.77 5.64
C LEU A 26 0.99 -4.92 6.58
N LYS A 27 1.07 -4.64 7.88
CA LYS A 27 1.40 -5.64 8.90
C LYS A 27 0.19 -6.00 9.74
N LEU A 28 -0.07 -7.31 9.84
CA LEU A 28 -1.25 -7.92 10.43
C LEU A 28 -0.84 -9.12 11.30
N PRO A 29 -1.51 -9.39 12.44
CA PRO A 29 -1.40 -10.70 13.08
C PRO A 29 -1.89 -11.81 12.13
N GLU A 30 -1.22 -12.97 12.10
CA GLU A 30 -1.55 -14.05 11.15
C GLU A 30 -3.00 -14.52 11.26
N GLU A 31 -3.53 -14.62 12.48
CA GLU A 31 -4.93 -15.00 12.72
C GLU A 31 -5.93 -13.97 12.17
N ARG A 32 -5.56 -12.67 12.20
CA ARG A 32 -6.40 -11.63 11.59
C ARG A 32 -6.35 -11.74 10.07
N TYR A 33 -5.17 -11.96 9.50
CA TYR A 33 -5.00 -12.15 8.06
C TYR A 33 -5.83 -13.33 7.53
N LYS A 34 -5.74 -14.50 8.17
CA LYS A 34 -6.56 -15.68 7.80
C LYS A 34 -8.06 -15.38 7.83
N ARG A 35 -8.52 -14.63 8.83
CA ARG A 35 -9.94 -14.24 8.93
C ARG A 35 -10.36 -13.32 7.79
N ILE A 36 -9.52 -12.34 7.43
CA ILE A 36 -9.78 -11.47 6.27
C ILE A 36 -9.83 -12.29 4.99
N CYS A 37 -8.90 -13.25 4.80
CA CYS A 37 -8.96 -14.15 3.64
C CYS A 37 -10.28 -14.93 3.59
N GLN A 38 -10.78 -15.43 4.72
CA GLN A 38 -12.08 -16.11 4.78
C GLN A 38 -13.24 -15.18 4.46
N GLU A 39 -13.24 -13.94 4.97
CA GLU A 39 -14.25 -12.92 4.67
C GLU A 39 -14.29 -12.57 3.17
N LEU A 40 -13.15 -12.65 2.49
CA LEU A 40 -13.01 -12.44 1.04
C LEU A 40 -13.22 -13.71 0.20
N GLY A 41 -13.53 -14.86 0.81
CA GLY A 41 -13.74 -16.13 0.10
C GLY A 41 -12.46 -16.76 -0.45
N LEU A 42 -11.29 -16.41 0.10
CA LEU A 42 -9.98 -16.91 -0.34
C LEU A 42 -9.64 -18.21 0.40
N GLU A 43 -9.71 -19.35 -0.30
CA GLU A 43 -9.49 -20.68 0.29
C GLU A 43 -8.03 -20.94 0.68
N LYS A 44 -7.07 -20.30 0.00
CA LYS A 44 -5.64 -20.46 0.22
C LYS A 44 -5.04 -19.13 0.67
N PRO A 45 -4.93 -18.86 1.98
CA PRO A 45 -4.53 -17.54 2.48
C PRO A 45 -3.10 -17.18 2.14
N PHE A 46 -2.17 -18.14 2.02
CA PHE A 46 -0.75 -17.85 1.81
C PHE A 46 -0.32 -18.00 0.34
N THR A 47 -1.07 -17.39 -0.57
CA THR A 47 -0.70 -17.28 -1.97
C THR A 47 -0.55 -15.82 -2.36
N GLU A 48 0.12 -15.57 -3.49
CA GLU A 48 0.30 -14.22 -4.02
C GLU A 48 -1.05 -13.59 -4.39
N GLU A 49 -1.98 -14.38 -4.94
CA GLU A 49 -3.33 -13.91 -5.28
C GLU A 49 -4.11 -13.49 -4.04
N ALA A 50 -4.02 -14.25 -2.95
CA ALA A 50 -4.68 -13.90 -1.70
C ALA A 50 -4.05 -12.66 -1.04
N ALA A 51 -2.72 -12.53 -1.10
CA ALA A 51 -2.01 -11.35 -0.65
C ALA A 51 -2.41 -10.09 -1.43
N THR A 52 -2.51 -10.19 -2.76
CA THR A 52 -2.96 -9.12 -3.64
C THR A 52 -4.40 -8.71 -3.34
N ALA A 53 -5.32 -9.66 -3.27
CA ALA A 53 -6.73 -9.36 -2.97
C ALA A 53 -6.92 -8.70 -1.60
N VAL A 54 -6.16 -9.11 -0.57
CA VAL A 54 -6.19 -8.47 0.75
C VAL A 54 -5.62 -7.04 0.68
N MET A 55 -4.53 -6.83 -0.06
CA MET A 55 -3.95 -5.49 -0.23
C MET A 55 -4.91 -4.57 -1.00
N GLU A 56 -5.51 -5.04 -2.09
CA GLU A 56 -6.49 -4.25 -2.86
C GLU A 56 -7.69 -3.86 -2.01
N ALA A 57 -8.25 -4.79 -1.24
CA ALA A 57 -9.33 -4.49 -0.29
C ALA A 57 -8.90 -3.46 0.77
N PHE A 58 -7.65 -3.49 1.22
CA PHE A 58 -7.11 -2.48 2.13
C PHE A 58 -7.02 -1.10 1.46
N LEU A 59 -6.54 -1.02 0.23
CA LEU A 59 -6.41 0.24 -0.51
C LEU A 59 -7.78 0.84 -0.86
N GLU A 60 -8.75 0.00 -1.22
CA GLU A 60 -10.14 0.42 -1.45
C GLU A 60 -10.73 1.05 -0.17
N ASP A 61 -10.56 0.39 0.98
CA ASP A 61 -11.01 0.91 2.27
C ASP A 61 -10.22 2.15 2.75
N LEU A 62 -8.96 2.30 2.30
CA LEU A 62 -8.16 3.49 2.58
C LEU A 62 -8.67 4.71 1.82
N ALA A 63 -9.26 4.49 0.63
CA ALA A 63 -9.89 5.50 -0.22
C ALA A 63 -8.98 6.69 -0.57
N ASP A 64 -7.66 6.48 -0.62
CA ASP A 64 -6.67 7.51 -1.00
C ASP A 64 -6.31 7.48 -2.49
N GLY A 65 -6.99 6.61 -3.25
CA GLY A 65 -6.79 6.42 -4.69
C GLY A 65 -5.62 5.52 -5.05
N SER A 66 -4.83 5.02 -4.09
CA SER A 66 -3.67 4.17 -4.37
C SER A 66 -4.05 2.90 -5.13
N GLN A 67 -3.25 2.53 -6.12
CA GLN A 67 -3.35 1.27 -6.84
C GLN A 67 -2.20 0.34 -6.44
N CYS A 68 -2.50 -0.95 -6.30
CA CYS A 68 -1.53 -1.97 -5.96
C CYS A 68 -0.80 -2.42 -7.23
N ASP A 69 0.52 -2.18 -7.33
CA ASP A 69 1.30 -2.62 -8.50
C ASP A 69 1.76 -4.08 -8.33
N THR A 70 2.31 -4.43 -7.16
CA THR A 70 2.86 -5.76 -6.82
C THR A 70 2.73 -6.03 -5.33
N VAL A 71 2.57 -7.30 -4.89
CA VAL A 71 2.55 -7.66 -3.46
C VAL A 71 3.53 -8.78 -3.17
N HIS A 72 4.34 -8.58 -2.14
CA HIS A 72 5.19 -9.62 -1.57
C HIS A 72 4.69 -9.98 -0.17
N LEU A 73 4.46 -11.27 0.05
CA LEU A 73 4.03 -11.80 1.33
C LEU A 73 5.24 -12.30 2.14
N HIS A 74 5.39 -11.80 3.35
CA HIS A 74 6.36 -12.28 4.33
C HIS A 74 5.68 -12.68 5.63
N ARG A 75 6.16 -13.76 6.26
CA ARG A 75 5.64 -14.29 7.53
C ARG A 75 6.77 -14.37 8.54
N SER A 76 6.60 -13.76 9.71
CA SER A 76 7.60 -13.80 10.77
C SER A 76 6.96 -13.53 12.13
N GLY A 77 7.35 -14.30 13.15
CA GLY A 77 6.98 -14.02 14.53
C GLY A 77 5.48 -14.04 14.86
N GLY A 78 4.65 -14.71 14.05
CA GLY A 78 3.18 -14.70 14.20
C GLY A 78 2.49 -13.55 13.46
N ASP A 79 3.25 -12.72 12.75
CA ASP A 79 2.76 -11.64 11.91
C ASP A 79 2.88 -11.99 10.42
N VAL A 80 1.97 -11.45 9.64
CA VAL A 80 1.99 -11.40 8.18
C VAL A 80 2.27 -9.96 7.76
N VAL A 81 3.27 -9.78 6.90
CA VAL A 81 3.61 -8.50 6.29
C VAL A 81 3.36 -8.61 4.80
N LEU A 82 2.46 -7.79 4.29
CA LEU A 82 2.25 -7.60 2.85
C LEU A 82 3.00 -6.34 2.44
N MET A 83 4.06 -6.50 1.68
CA MET A 83 4.88 -5.39 1.18
C MET A 83 4.43 -5.09 -0.24
N THR A 84 4.01 -3.86 -0.52
CA THR A 84 3.59 -3.45 -1.86
C THR A 84 4.28 -2.16 -2.30
N VAL A 85 4.40 -2.01 -3.62
CA VAL A 85 4.58 -0.69 -4.24
C VAL A 85 3.20 -0.23 -4.67
N VAL A 86 2.74 0.88 -4.11
CA VAL A 86 1.51 1.54 -4.56
C VAL A 86 1.82 2.67 -5.52
N SER A 87 0.99 2.80 -6.54
CA SER A 87 0.99 3.94 -7.45
C SER A 87 -0.20 4.87 -7.16
N TYR A 88 0.04 6.18 -7.16
CA TYR A 88 -1.03 7.17 -7.06
C TYR A 88 -1.52 7.55 -8.46
N PRO A 89 -2.82 7.39 -8.78
CA PRO A 89 -3.40 7.88 -10.03
C PRO A 89 -3.62 9.39 -9.91
N TYR A 90 -2.53 10.17 -10.04
CA TYR A 90 -2.70 11.56 -10.40
C TYR A 90 -3.17 11.63 -11.86
N SER A 91 -4.14 12.49 -12.16
CA SER A 91 -4.32 12.92 -13.55
C SER A 91 -2.97 13.48 -14.05
N GLN A 92 -2.64 13.27 -15.33
CA GLN A 92 -1.38 13.74 -15.92
C GLN A 92 -1.10 15.22 -15.56
N ALA A 93 -2.13 16.06 -15.60
CA ALA A 93 -2.05 17.48 -15.25
C ALA A 93 -1.69 17.76 -13.77
N THR A 94 -1.98 16.85 -12.85
CA THR A 94 -1.60 16.97 -11.44
C THR A 94 -0.18 16.47 -11.21
N TYR A 95 0.19 15.38 -11.89
CA TYR A 95 1.57 14.90 -11.93
C TYR A 95 2.53 15.95 -12.50
N ASP A 96 2.19 16.56 -13.64
CA ASP A 96 3.00 17.59 -14.29
C ASP A 96 3.19 18.81 -13.38
N ARG A 97 2.14 19.21 -12.65
CA ARG A 97 2.20 20.31 -11.67
C ARG A 97 3.11 19.98 -10.48
N MET A 98 3.01 18.77 -9.94
CA MET A 98 3.90 18.33 -8.87
C MET A 98 5.36 18.23 -9.33
N MET A 99 5.60 17.69 -10.53
CA MET A 99 6.94 17.56 -11.09
C MET A 99 7.56 18.94 -11.37
N ALA A 100 6.78 19.87 -11.92
CA ALA A 100 7.22 21.25 -12.10
C ALA A 100 7.59 21.92 -10.77
N ALA A 101 6.78 21.72 -9.72
CA ALA A 101 7.08 22.25 -8.39
C ALA A 101 8.33 21.61 -7.77
N TYR A 102 8.55 20.31 -7.96
CA TYR A 102 9.76 19.62 -7.52
C TYR A 102 11.01 20.13 -8.25
N LEU A 103 10.97 20.22 -9.58
CA LEU A 103 12.09 20.73 -10.38
C LEU A 103 12.42 22.18 -10.03
N ALA A 104 11.41 23.01 -9.75
CA ALA A 104 11.60 24.37 -9.27
C ALA A 104 12.25 24.42 -7.88
N LYS A 105 11.83 23.56 -6.93
CA LYS A 105 12.49 23.48 -5.63
C LYS A 105 13.93 22.98 -5.72
N LYS A 106 14.19 22.02 -6.60
CA LYS A 106 15.53 21.49 -6.86
C LYS A 106 16.44 22.54 -7.49
N SER A 107 15.94 23.34 -8.44
CA SER A 107 16.72 24.43 -9.06
C SER A 107 17.03 25.56 -8.07
N LEU A 108 16.19 25.74 -7.04
CA LEU A 108 16.41 26.69 -5.94
C LEU A 108 17.32 26.13 -4.83
N GLY A 109 17.80 24.89 -4.94
CA GLY A 109 18.65 24.26 -3.92
C GLY A 109 17.92 23.91 -2.61
N GLN A 110 16.59 23.80 -2.64
CA GLN A 110 15.74 23.63 -1.46
C GLN A 110 15.23 22.18 -1.26
N ALA A 111 15.71 21.23 -2.06
CA ALA A 111 15.37 19.82 -1.93
C ALA A 111 16.52 19.07 -1.27
N GLU A 112 16.48 18.95 0.06
CA GLU A 112 17.21 17.95 0.85
C GLU A 112 16.26 16.82 1.28
#